data_AF-A0A4Q3WT50-F1
#
_entry.id   AF-A0A4Q3WT50-F1
#
_cell.length_a   1.000
_cell.length_b   1.000
_cell.length_c   1.000
_cell.angle_alpha   90.00
_cell.angle_beta   90.00
_cell.angle_gamma   90.00
#
_symmetry.space_group_name_H-M   'P 1'
#
loop_
_entity.id
_entity.type
_entity.pdbx_description
1 polymer ?
#
loop_
_entity_poly.entity_id
_entity_poly.type
_entity_poly.pdbx_seq_one_letter_code
_entity_poly.pdbx_strand_id
1 'polypeptide(L)'
;LEWRSPEVVKGSGQGRGNSGVIIMDRYELQVLDSFNNPTYPDGQAAAVYGQTPPLVNAALPPGQWQSYDMSWIAPRFKDGQLVSPATITVLHNGVLVQNQTKLLGSTQHRQLAKYDTQESTGPLRLQDHGDSVSYRNIWVRPLPSAEETP
;
A
#
# COMPACT_ATOMS: atom_id res chain seq x y z
N LEU A 1 8.46 -6.68 -2.18
CA LEU A 1 8.90 -5.86 -3.35
C LEU A 1 9.86 -4.78 -2.88
N GLU A 2 10.73 -4.29 -3.76
CA GLU A 2 11.63 -3.18 -3.47
C GLU A 2 11.39 -2.01 -4.42
N TRP A 3 11.49 -0.80 -3.87
CA TRP A 3 11.30 0.44 -4.61
C TRP A 3 12.35 1.48 -4.21
N ARG A 4 12.58 2.48 -5.06
CA ARG A 4 13.55 3.54 -4.83
C ARG A 4 13.11 4.83 -5.48
N SER A 5 13.04 5.90 -4.68
CA SER A 5 12.93 7.27 -5.18
C SER A 5 14.28 7.76 -5.74
N PRO A 6 14.29 8.73 -6.67
CA PRO A 6 15.52 9.21 -7.30
C PRO A 6 16.45 9.85 -6.28
N GLU A 7 17.76 9.74 -6.48
CA GLU A 7 18.76 10.40 -5.63
C GLU A 7 18.63 11.93 -5.69
N VAL A 8 18.34 12.47 -6.87
CA VAL A 8 18.06 13.90 -7.05
C VAL A 8 16.61 14.19 -6.63
N VAL A 9 16.48 14.77 -5.44
CA VAL A 9 15.18 15.20 -4.89
C VAL A 9 14.58 16.33 -5.73
N LYS A 10 13.32 16.14 -6.14
CA LYS A 10 12.48 17.18 -6.76
C LYS A 10 11.08 17.15 -6.14
N GLY A 11 10.49 18.33 -6.01
CA GLY A 11 9.14 18.48 -5.45
C GLY A 11 9.07 18.36 -3.93
N SER A 12 7.85 18.32 -3.41
CA SER A 12 7.55 18.20 -1.98
C SER A 12 6.17 17.59 -1.77
N GLY A 13 5.88 17.13 -0.56
CA GLY A 13 4.62 16.48 -0.22
C GLY A 13 4.34 15.30 -1.15
N GLN A 14 3.14 15.29 -1.75
CA GLN A 14 2.70 14.25 -2.70
C GLN A 14 3.30 14.37 -4.11
N GLY A 15 4.08 15.41 -4.41
CA GLY A 15 4.75 15.58 -5.70
C GLY A 15 6.23 15.23 -5.66
N ARG A 16 6.64 14.34 -4.77
CA ARG A 16 8.03 13.95 -4.55
C ARG A 16 8.14 12.43 -4.48
N GLY A 17 8.47 11.82 -5.62
CA GLY A 17 8.68 10.37 -5.70
C GLY A 17 7.42 9.57 -5.41
N ASN A 18 6.26 10.07 -5.85
CA ASN A 18 4.96 9.45 -5.61
C ASN A 18 4.67 8.31 -6.60
N SER A 19 4.17 7.21 -6.07
CA SER A 19 3.68 6.05 -6.80
C SER A 19 2.80 5.26 -5.82
N GLY A 20 2.41 4.04 -6.15
CA GLY A 20 1.56 3.26 -5.28
C GLY A 20 1.55 1.80 -5.67
N VAL A 21 1.44 0.93 -4.68
CA VAL A 21 1.20 -0.50 -4.90
C VAL A 21 -0.29 -0.72 -4.74
N ILE A 22 -0.98 -0.89 -5.86
CA ILE A 22 -2.44 -0.97 -5.91
C ILE A 22 -2.85 -2.43 -6.04
N ILE A 23 -3.37 -2.97 -4.94
CA ILE A 23 -3.83 -4.34 -4.82
C ILE A 23 -5.26 -4.43 -5.35
N MET A 24 -5.52 -5.41 -6.22
CA MET A 24 -6.82 -5.64 -6.87
C MET A 24 -7.38 -4.40 -7.58
N ASP A 25 -6.50 -3.52 -8.09
CA ASP A 25 -6.83 -2.22 -8.68
C ASP A 25 -7.63 -1.26 -7.78
N ARG A 26 -7.67 -1.52 -6.46
CA ARG A 26 -8.60 -0.84 -5.53
C ARG A 26 -7.97 -0.33 -4.26
N TYR A 27 -6.91 -0.99 -3.78
CA TYR A 27 -6.35 -0.73 -2.46
C TYR A 27 -4.90 -0.33 -2.59
N GLU A 28 -4.64 0.95 -2.37
CA GLU A 28 -3.31 1.52 -2.50
C GLU A 28 -2.54 1.46 -1.18
N LEU A 29 -1.43 0.72 -1.19
CA LEU A 29 -0.34 0.93 -0.26
C LEU A 29 0.60 1.99 -0.84
N GLN A 30 0.72 3.10 -0.13
CA GLN A 30 1.36 4.28 -0.67
C GLN A 30 2.88 4.10 -0.86
N VAL A 31 3.41 4.58 -1.98
CA VAL A 31 4.86 4.73 -2.24
C VAL A 31 5.16 6.21 -2.37
N LEU A 32 6.00 6.72 -1.48
CA LEU A 32 6.35 8.15 -1.49
C LEU A 32 7.73 8.33 -0.89
N ASP A 33 8.52 9.28 -1.41
CA ASP A 33 9.71 9.72 -0.69
C ASP A 33 9.28 10.52 0.54
N SER A 34 9.21 9.82 1.68
CA SER A 34 8.80 10.38 2.98
C SER A 34 10.00 10.70 3.89
N PHE A 35 11.23 10.69 3.37
CA PHE A 35 12.42 11.07 4.14
C PHE A 35 12.57 12.59 4.17
N ASN A 36 12.36 13.18 5.36
CA ASN A 36 12.34 14.63 5.56
C ASN A 36 11.42 15.35 4.55
N ASN A 37 10.24 14.78 4.29
CA ASN A 37 9.25 15.32 3.36
C ASN A 37 7.85 15.31 4.01
N PRO A 38 7.47 16.38 4.73
CA PRO A 38 6.14 16.46 5.35
C PRO A 38 4.99 16.39 4.33
N THR A 39 3.97 15.60 4.64
CA THR A 39 2.71 15.50 3.90
C THR A 39 1.57 15.12 4.86
N TYR A 40 0.36 14.89 4.36
CA TYR A 40 -0.73 14.41 5.23
C TYR A 40 -0.47 12.95 5.68
N PRO A 41 -0.69 12.60 6.96
CA PRO A 41 -0.23 11.33 7.54
C PRO A 41 -0.75 10.07 6.84
N ASP A 42 -1.98 10.11 6.36
CA ASP A 42 -2.68 9.03 5.67
C ASP A 42 -2.35 8.95 4.16
N GLY A 43 -1.41 9.76 3.69
CA GLY A 43 -0.86 9.67 2.33
C GLY A 43 0.67 9.63 2.26
N GLN A 44 1.35 9.40 3.38
CA GLN A 44 2.80 9.17 3.38
C GLN A 44 3.14 7.71 3.03
N ALA A 45 4.42 7.40 2.83
CA ALA A 45 4.88 6.05 2.52
C ALA A 45 4.31 5.00 3.49
N ALA A 46 3.86 3.87 2.94
CA ALA A 46 3.26 2.74 3.67
C ALA A 46 1.94 3.04 4.39
N ALA A 47 1.31 4.19 4.13
CA ALA A 47 -0.08 4.41 4.48
C ALA A 47 -0.98 3.49 3.64
N VAL A 48 -2.08 3.02 4.24
CA VAL A 48 -3.26 2.65 3.46
C VAL A 48 -3.87 3.97 3.01
N TYR A 49 -3.74 4.27 1.73
CA TYR A 49 -3.91 5.62 1.20
C TYR A 49 -5.30 6.21 1.52
N GLY A 50 -5.31 7.39 2.12
CA GLY A 50 -6.52 8.12 2.52
C GLY A 50 -7.31 7.46 3.65
N GLN A 51 -6.74 6.47 4.35
CA GLN A 51 -7.42 5.73 5.41
C GLN A 51 -6.61 5.65 6.70
N THR A 52 -5.43 5.02 6.67
CA THR A 52 -4.65 4.71 7.88
C THR A 52 -3.18 5.07 7.68
N PRO A 53 -2.64 6.03 8.45
CA PRO A 53 -1.21 6.31 8.47
C PRO A 53 -0.39 5.08 8.87
N PRO A 54 0.87 4.95 8.42
CA PRO A 54 1.76 3.94 8.99
C PRO A 54 2.00 4.23 10.49
N LEU A 55 2.23 3.17 11.27
CA LEU A 55 2.53 3.28 12.71
C LEU A 55 3.78 4.13 12.99
N VAL A 56 4.74 4.11 12.06
CA VAL A 56 5.97 4.90 12.10
C VAL A 56 6.45 5.15 10.68
N ASN A 57 7.10 6.29 10.44
CA ASN A 57 7.80 6.54 9.18
C ASN A 57 9.15 5.81 9.21
N ALA A 58 9.29 4.76 8.40
CA ALA A 58 10.50 3.95 8.29
C ALA A 58 11.31 4.23 7.01
N ALA A 59 11.06 5.36 6.34
CA ALA A 59 11.68 5.68 5.06
C ALA A 59 13.20 5.93 5.20
N LEU A 60 13.97 5.29 4.33
CA LEU A 60 15.39 5.60 4.10
C LEU A 60 15.57 6.84 3.21
N PRO A 61 16.77 7.46 3.20
CA PRO A 61 17.08 8.58 2.31
C PRO A 61 16.85 8.30 0.81
N PRO A 62 16.63 9.34 -0.01
CA PRO A 62 16.49 9.21 -1.47
C PRO A 62 17.67 8.48 -2.12
N GLY A 63 17.42 7.72 -3.18
CA GLY A 63 18.44 6.90 -3.84
C GLY A 63 18.76 5.58 -3.13
N GLN A 64 18.26 5.35 -1.91
CA GLN A 64 18.34 4.05 -1.25
C GLN A 64 17.13 3.18 -1.60
N TRP A 65 17.37 1.87 -1.65
CA TRP A 65 16.30 0.89 -1.84
C TRP A 65 15.49 0.72 -0.56
N GLN A 66 14.18 0.80 -0.71
CA GLN A 66 13.18 0.57 0.32
C GLN A 66 12.58 -0.81 0.07
N SER A 67 12.29 -1.58 1.13
CA SER A 67 11.59 -2.87 1.01
C SER A 67 10.18 -2.78 1.60
N TYR A 68 9.23 -3.37 0.89
CA TYR A 68 7.91 -3.72 1.41
C TYR A 68 7.73 -5.24 1.40
N ASP A 69 7.53 -5.78 2.60
CA ASP A 69 6.99 -7.13 2.79
C ASP A 69 5.55 -6.98 3.28
N MET A 70 4.60 -7.50 2.52
CA MET A 70 3.19 -7.35 2.84
C MET A 70 2.44 -8.68 2.78
N SER A 71 1.52 -8.88 3.71
CA SER A 71 0.50 -9.93 3.65
C SER A 71 -0.86 -9.29 3.43
N TRP A 72 -1.61 -9.84 2.49
CA TRP A 72 -2.92 -9.35 2.09
C TRP A 72 -3.98 -10.44 2.24
N ILE A 73 -5.07 -10.11 2.94
CA ILE A 73 -6.29 -10.90 2.98
C ILE A 73 -7.38 -10.12 2.24
N ALA A 74 -7.87 -10.67 1.14
CA ALA A 74 -8.91 -10.05 0.33
C ALA A 74 -10.23 -9.92 1.10
N PRO A 75 -11.07 -8.91 0.79
CA PRO A 75 -12.40 -8.81 1.37
C PRO A 75 -13.27 -9.95 0.85
N ARG A 76 -14.17 -10.47 1.69
CA ARG A 76 -15.13 -11.52 1.29
C ARG A 76 -16.54 -10.97 1.28
N PHE A 77 -17.31 -11.41 0.30
CA PHE A 77 -18.71 -11.06 0.14
C PHE A 77 -19.57 -12.32 0.08
N LYS A 78 -20.81 -12.22 0.57
CA LYS A 78 -21.83 -13.25 0.45
C LYS A 78 -23.15 -12.54 0.16
N ASP A 79 -23.85 -12.99 -0.88
CA ASP A 79 -25.15 -12.43 -1.29
C ASP A 79 -25.10 -10.89 -1.50
N GLY A 80 -23.96 -10.40 -2.03
CA GLY A 80 -23.73 -8.97 -2.25
C GLY A 80 -23.44 -8.15 -0.99
N GLN A 81 -23.35 -8.77 0.19
CA GLN A 81 -22.99 -8.11 1.44
C GLN A 81 -21.56 -8.45 1.86
N LEU A 82 -20.87 -7.47 2.44
CA LEU A 82 -19.54 -7.66 3.00
C LEU A 82 -19.60 -8.60 4.22
N VAL A 83 -18.84 -9.69 4.17
CA VAL A 83 -18.70 -10.65 5.28
C VAL A 83 -17.46 -10.35 6.10
N SER A 84 -16.35 -10.03 5.44
CA SER A 84 -15.11 -9.64 6.11
C SER A 84 -14.35 -8.59 5.30
N PRO A 85 -13.87 -7.51 5.93
CA PRO A 85 -13.07 -6.50 5.24
C PRO A 85 -11.72 -7.08 4.82
N ALA A 86 -11.11 -6.39 3.86
CA ALA A 86 -9.74 -6.65 3.49
C ALA A 86 -8.81 -6.29 4.66
N THR A 87 -7.72 -7.03 4.81
CA THR A 87 -6.74 -6.80 5.88
C THR A 87 -5.33 -6.81 5.30
N ILE A 88 -4.50 -5.85 5.73
CA ILE A 88 -3.10 -5.75 5.32
C ILE A 88 -2.16 -5.68 6.53
N THR A 89 -1.07 -6.39 6.45
CA THR A 89 0.10 -6.22 7.33
C THR A 89 1.27 -5.84 6.44
N VAL A 90 2.05 -4.84 6.86
CA VAL A 90 3.18 -4.32 6.08
C VAL A 90 4.38 -4.12 6.99
N LEU A 91 5.52 -4.65 6.55
CA LEU A 91 6.83 -4.24 7.03
C LEU A 91 7.48 -3.34 5.98
N HIS A 92 7.96 -2.17 6.42
CA HIS A 92 8.75 -1.24 5.61
C HIS A 92 10.18 -1.26 6.15
N ASN A 93 11.13 -1.73 5.35
CA ASN A 93 12.53 -1.92 5.77
C ASN A 93 12.67 -2.79 7.02
N GLY A 94 11.83 -3.82 7.15
CA GLY A 94 11.79 -4.71 8.32
C GLY A 94 11.06 -4.13 9.54
N VAL A 95 10.55 -2.90 9.48
CA VAL A 95 9.78 -2.27 10.56
C VAL A 95 8.29 -2.47 10.32
N LEU A 96 7.55 -2.99 11.30
CA LEU A 96 6.10 -3.15 11.22
C LEU A 96 5.41 -1.79 11.19
N VAL A 97 4.76 -1.46 10.07
CA VAL A 97 4.12 -0.16 9.83
C VAL A 97 2.62 -0.26 9.62
N GLN A 98 2.09 -1.43 9.27
CA GLN A 98 0.67 -1.75 9.29
C GLN A 98 0.53 -3.12 9.96
N ASN A 99 -0.33 -3.24 10.97
CA ASN A 99 -0.50 -4.48 11.74
C ASN A 99 -1.95 -4.95 11.67
N GLN A 100 -2.23 -5.93 10.79
CA GLN A 100 -3.59 -6.42 10.55
C GLN A 100 -4.59 -5.28 10.33
N THR A 101 -4.17 -4.25 9.62
CA THR A 101 -4.97 -3.06 9.36
C THR A 101 -6.14 -3.43 8.47
N LYS A 102 -7.36 -3.21 8.97
CA LYS A 102 -8.59 -3.41 8.19
C LYS A 102 -8.81 -2.22 7.28
N LEU A 103 -9.11 -2.49 6.02
CA LEU A 103 -9.45 -1.45 5.05
C LEU A 103 -10.95 -1.12 5.14
N LEU A 104 -11.28 0.13 4.81
CA LEU A 104 -12.65 0.65 4.86
C LEU A 104 -13.38 0.51 3.51
N GLY A 105 -12.66 0.08 2.47
CA GLY A 105 -13.14 0.07 1.08
C GLY A 105 -12.02 0.45 0.11
N SER A 106 -12.37 0.65 -1.16
CA SER A 106 -11.41 1.10 -2.17
C SER A 106 -10.79 2.44 -1.73
N THR A 107 -9.48 2.59 -1.89
CA THR A 107 -8.75 3.83 -1.57
C THR A 107 -9.09 4.91 -2.57
N GLN A 108 -9.36 6.13 -2.08
CA GLN A 108 -9.75 7.26 -2.92
C GLN A 108 -9.17 8.56 -2.36
N HIS A 109 -8.77 9.48 -3.24
CA HIS A 109 -8.30 10.79 -2.82
C HIS A 109 -9.48 11.65 -2.33
N ARG A 110 -9.40 12.10 -1.07
CA ARG A 110 -10.37 13.03 -0.45
C ARG A 110 -11.82 12.54 -0.46
N GLN A 111 -12.04 11.23 -0.48
CA GLN A 111 -13.38 10.63 -0.44
C GLN A 111 -13.42 9.55 0.62
N LEU A 112 -14.59 9.40 1.25
CA LEU A 112 -14.81 8.31 2.20
C LEU A 112 -14.81 6.99 1.46
N ALA A 113 -13.93 6.08 1.90
CA ALA A 113 -13.86 4.74 1.37
C ALA A 113 -15.16 3.97 1.65
N LYS A 114 -15.55 3.15 0.68
CA LYS A 114 -16.69 2.23 0.79
C LYS A 114 -16.38 0.94 0.04
N TYR A 115 -17.02 -0.14 0.47
CA TYR A 115 -17.01 -1.40 -0.26
C TYR A 115 -18.13 -1.40 -1.30
N ASP A 116 -17.78 -1.81 -2.51
CA ASP A 116 -18.71 -2.26 -3.54
C ASP A 116 -18.48 -3.75 -3.77
N THR A 117 -19.54 -4.52 -4.07
CA THR A 117 -19.42 -5.95 -4.35
C THR A 117 -18.42 -6.21 -5.45
N GLN A 118 -17.52 -7.17 -5.23
CA GLN A 118 -16.38 -7.43 -6.12
C GLN A 118 -15.85 -8.85 -5.94
N GLU A 119 -15.08 -9.30 -6.93
CA GLU A 119 -14.27 -10.50 -6.82
C GLU A 119 -13.23 -10.37 -5.71
N SER A 120 -12.90 -11.50 -5.08
CA SER A 120 -11.89 -11.57 -4.01
C SER A 120 -10.47 -11.81 -4.54
N THR A 121 -10.26 -11.67 -5.86
CA THR A 121 -8.97 -11.76 -6.54
C THR A 121 -8.83 -10.63 -7.57
N GLY A 122 -7.60 -10.25 -7.90
CA GLY A 122 -7.32 -9.17 -8.83
C GLY A 122 -5.82 -8.93 -9.02
N PRO A 123 -5.45 -8.01 -9.94
CA PRO A 123 -4.06 -7.77 -10.28
C PRO A 123 -3.32 -6.99 -9.17
N LEU A 124 -1.99 -6.96 -9.28
CA LEU A 124 -1.14 -6.00 -8.57
C LEU A 124 -0.66 -4.96 -9.58
N ARG A 125 -0.99 -3.68 -9.36
CA ARG A 125 -0.59 -2.58 -10.22
C ARG A 125 0.36 -1.64 -9.50
N LEU A 126 1.33 -1.11 -10.24
CA LEU A 126 2.19 -0.02 -9.79
C LEU A 126 1.67 1.28 -10.42
N GLN A 127 1.43 2.30 -9.60
CA GLN A 127 0.89 3.59 -10.06
C GLN A 127 1.97 4.42 -10.76
N ASP A 128 1.62 5.03 -11.89
CA ASP A 128 2.35 6.14 -12.46
C ASP A 128 1.68 7.45 -12.03
N HIS A 129 2.37 8.25 -11.22
CA HIS A 129 1.92 9.55 -10.73
C HIS A 129 2.69 10.71 -11.42
N GLY A 130 3.45 10.44 -12.49
CA GLY A 130 4.32 11.42 -13.15
C GLY A 130 5.65 11.65 -12.42
N ASP A 131 5.89 10.99 -11.30
CA ASP A 131 7.15 10.96 -10.58
C ASP A 131 7.99 9.74 -10.98
N SER A 132 9.31 9.91 -11.01
CA SER A 132 10.21 8.78 -11.28
C SER A 132 10.37 7.90 -10.05
N VAL A 133 10.03 6.61 -10.16
CA VAL A 133 10.28 5.59 -9.13
C VAL A 133 10.84 4.34 -9.82
N SER A 134 11.90 3.75 -9.25
CA SER A 134 12.46 2.48 -9.72
C SER A 134 11.95 1.32 -8.87
N TYR A 135 11.75 0.16 -9.48
CA TYR A 135 11.31 -1.06 -8.81
C TYR A 135 12.24 -2.24 -9.12
N ARG A 136 12.37 -3.17 -8.17
CA ARG A 136 13.04 -4.47 -8.37
C ARG A 136 12.49 -5.52 -7.40
N ASN A 137 12.92 -6.77 -7.58
CA ASN A 137 12.63 -7.88 -6.67
C ASN A 137 11.13 -7.98 -6.30
N ILE A 138 10.30 -8.05 -7.34
CA ILE A 138 8.85 -8.15 -7.20
C ILE A 138 8.45 -9.61 -7.42
N TRP A 139 7.81 -10.19 -6.42
CA TRP A 139 7.22 -11.51 -6.49
C TRP A 139 5.95 -11.51 -5.63
N VAL A 140 5.06 -12.44 -5.94
CA VAL A 140 3.82 -12.66 -5.19
C VAL A 140 3.65 -14.16 -5.00
N ARG A 141 3.11 -14.55 -3.86
CA ARG A 141 2.69 -15.93 -3.61
C ARG A 141 1.29 -15.94 -2.99
N PRO A 142 0.40 -16.83 -3.41
CA PRO A 142 -0.86 -17.04 -2.71
C PRO A 142 -0.62 -17.45 -1.26
N LEU A 143 -1.51 -17.01 -0.37
CA LEU A 143 -1.60 -17.54 0.99
C LEU A 143 -2.59 -18.73 1.00
N PRO A 144 -2.35 -19.76 1.83
CA PRO A 144 -3.31 -20.84 2.00
C PRO A 144 -4.66 -20.30 2.45
N SER A 145 -5.75 -20.94 2.03
CA SER A 145 -7.06 -20.63 2.61
C SER A 145 -7.12 -21.12 4.07
N ALA A 146 -7.95 -20.49 4.89
CA ALA A 146 -8.15 -20.92 6.28
C ALA A 146 -8.74 -22.34 6.39
N GLU A 147 -9.35 -22.86 5.32
CA GLU A 147 -9.88 -24.22 5.24
C GLU A 147 -8.81 -25.27 4.89
N GLU A 148 -7.66 -24.84 4.36
CA GLU A 148 -6.54 -25.70 3.95
C GLU A 148 -5.42 -25.78 4.99
N THR A 149 -5.61 -25.17 6.16
CA THR A 149 -4.65 -25.27 7.27
C THR A 149 -5.10 -26.40 8.20
N PRO A 150 -4.33 -27.51 8.31
CA PRO A 150 -4.72 -28.67 9.12
C PRO A 150 -4.79 -28.37 10.63
#